data_AF-A0A8H7YG30-F1
#
_entry.id   AF-A0A8H7YG30-F1
#
_cell.length_a   1.000
_cell.length_b   1.000
_cell.length_c   1.000
_cell.angle_alpha   90.00
_cell.angle_beta   90.00
_cell.angle_gamma   90.00
#
_symmetry.space_group_name_H-M   'P 1'
#
loop_
_entity.id
_entity.type
_entity.pdbx_description
1 polymer ?
#
loop_
_entity_poly.entity_id
_entity_poly.type
_entity_poly.pdbx_seq_one_letter_code
_entity_poly.pdbx_strand_id
1 'polypeptide(L)'
;MASKIPGQAFTAISRPGRWRASSAVLSISSRSTPSYIRRHALSSAAGPEGSETPTIARWKVTPPAMKAPVRLRGSPDVPEFPVNSDPNILDQFYLRMLGPGGDKMLTEEVKWQTVTHKSFDQGRRGFNERLSYLGKQIVQLQASLSLLESSSSASPEKLEDPYGRTAFEHPSLQGLDILTEDNKNMRVNRTKLAELAQQYKLQEVLRWVPRYRNDLAASGLEVVLTQAIYAVVGAVALEKGGAVANQVARDSILKPLGFDVGMPRETL
;
A
#
# COMPACT_ATOMS: atom_id res chain seq x y z
N MET A 1 54.75 -37.12 -13.96
CA MET A 1 54.96 -36.28 -12.77
C MET A 1 53.59 -35.82 -12.29
N ALA A 2 52.99 -36.54 -11.35
CA ALA A 2 51.66 -36.25 -10.81
C ALA A 2 51.79 -35.32 -9.60
N SER A 3 51.12 -34.17 -9.62
CA SER A 3 50.97 -33.31 -8.43
C SER A 3 49.49 -33.24 -8.03
N LYS A 4 49.25 -33.69 -6.81
CA LYS A 4 47.94 -33.84 -6.15
C LYS A 4 47.40 -32.48 -5.71
N ILE A 5 46.11 -32.26 -5.91
CA ILE A 5 45.32 -31.17 -5.35
C ILE A 5 44.91 -31.55 -3.92
N PRO A 6 45.19 -30.76 -2.88
CA PRO A 6 44.58 -30.97 -1.57
C PRO A 6 43.23 -30.24 -1.49
N GLY A 7 42.15 -31.02 -1.31
CA GLY A 7 40.84 -30.49 -0.94
C GLY A 7 40.84 -29.97 0.49
N GLN A 8 40.38 -28.74 0.69
CA GLN A 8 40.11 -28.18 2.01
C GLN A 8 38.61 -28.23 2.31
N ALA A 9 38.30 -28.83 3.45
CA ALA A 9 36.96 -29.00 3.99
C ALA A 9 36.44 -27.70 4.63
N PHE A 10 35.19 -27.37 4.36
CA PHE A 10 34.45 -26.36 5.10
C PHE A 10 34.04 -26.91 6.47
N THR A 11 34.62 -26.38 7.54
CA THR A 11 34.15 -26.60 8.91
C THR A 11 33.27 -25.43 9.34
N ALA A 12 31.99 -25.72 9.59
CA ALA A 12 31.04 -24.76 10.14
C ALA A 12 31.28 -24.58 11.64
N ILE A 13 31.72 -23.39 12.06
CA ILE A 13 31.86 -23.02 13.48
C ILE A 13 30.56 -22.35 13.92
N SER A 14 29.72 -23.09 14.66
CA SER A 14 28.61 -22.54 15.43
C SER A 14 29.13 -21.90 16.72
N ARG A 15 28.89 -20.61 16.94
CA ARG A 15 29.14 -19.94 18.23
C ARG A 15 27.80 -19.68 18.95
N PRO A 16 27.57 -20.25 20.15
CA PRO A 16 26.53 -19.77 21.05
C PRO A 16 27.08 -18.62 21.91
N GLY A 17 26.64 -17.39 21.63
CA GLY A 17 26.95 -16.22 22.46
C GLY A 17 26.17 -16.24 23.77
N ARG A 18 26.76 -16.78 24.84
CA ARG A 18 26.31 -16.63 26.23
C ARG A 18 26.81 -15.29 26.77
N TRP A 19 25.91 -14.38 27.11
CA TRP A 19 26.22 -13.23 27.96
C TRP A 19 25.74 -13.51 29.38
N ARG A 20 26.69 -13.62 30.32
CA ARG A 20 26.46 -13.61 31.77
C ARG A 20 26.05 -12.19 32.17
N ALA A 21 24.94 -12.06 32.91
CA ALA A 21 24.66 -10.87 33.70
C ALA A 21 25.23 -11.04 35.12
N SER A 22 25.75 -9.95 35.69
CA SER A 22 26.29 -9.87 37.04
C SER A 22 25.17 -9.85 38.08
N SER A 23 25.31 -10.70 39.09
CA SER A 23 24.43 -10.77 40.26
C SER A 23 24.75 -9.63 41.23
N ALA A 24 23.77 -8.77 41.51
CA ALA A 24 23.73 -7.99 42.74
C ALA A 24 22.37 -8.22 43.40
N VAL A 25 22.43 -8.77 44.60
CA VAL A 25 21.31 -9.22 45.41
C VAL A 25 20.81 -8.02 46.22
N LEU A 26 19.55 -7.63 46.05
CA LEU A 26 18.79 -6.95 47.08
C LEU A 26 17.40 -7.57 47.18
N SER A 27 17.20 -8.24 48.32
CA SER A 27 15.97 -8.89 48.76
C SER A 27 14.95 -7.83 49.19
N ILE A 28 13.81 -7.79 48.52
CA ILE A 28 12.58 -7.22 49.08
C ILE A 28 11.47 -8.25 48.86
N SER A 29 11.11 -8.92 49.95
CA SER A 29 9.97 -9.81 50.04
C SER A 29 8.69 -9.01 49.84
N SER A 30 8.06 -9.16 48.68
CA SER A 30 6.67 -8.75 48.44
C SER A 30 5.89 -9.99 48.02
N ARG A 31 4.89 -10.36 48.83
CA ARG A 31 3.92 -11.39 48.46
C ARG A 31 3.09 -10.86 47.29
N SER A 32 3.42 -11.28 46.06
CA SER A 32 2.50 -11.18 44.94
C SER A 32 1.81 -12.53 44.76
N THR A 33 0.50 -12.54 45.01
CA THR A 33 -0.41 -13.56 44.47
C THR A 33 -0.21 -13.66 42.96
N PRO A 34 -0.18 -14.86 42.34
CA PRO A 34 -0.14 -14.96 40.90
C PRO A 34 -1.50 -14.52 40.34
N SER A 35 -1.65 -13.24 40.03
CA SER A 35 -2.68 -12.82 39.09
C SER A 35 -2.26 -13.36 37.73
N TYR A 36 -2.81 -14.52 37.40
CA TYR A 36 -2.85 -15.03 36.04
C TYR A 36 -3.40 -13.90 35.17
N ILE A 37 -2.53 -13.25 34.39
CA ILE A 37 -2.96 -12.33 33.33
C ILE A 37 -3.66 -13.20 32.31
N ARG A 38 -4.96 -13.39 32.53
CA ARG A 38 -5.90 -13.91 31.56
C ARG A 38 -5.83 -12.92 30.41
N ARG A 39 -5.10 -13.26 29.36
CA ARG A 39 -5.31 -12.61 28.07
C ARG A 39 -6.77 -12.87 27.75
N HIS A 40 -7.62 -11.88 28.02
CA HIS A 40 -8.96 -11.87 27.49
C HIS A 40 -8.77 -11.79 25.98
N ALA A 41 -8.74 -12.97 25.35
CA ALA A 41 -9.10 -13.08 23.97
C ALA A 41 -10.46 -12.41 23.88
N LEU A 42 -10.52 -11.26 23.23
CA LEU A 42 -11.77 -10.67 22.74
C LEU A 42 -12.25 -11.55 21.57
N SER A 43 -12.43 -12.85 21.81
CA SER A 43 -13.39 -13.64 21.08
C SER A 43 -14.73 -13.30 21.71
N SER A 44 -15.47 -12.44 21.03
CA SER A 44 -16.90 -12.34 21.23
C SER A 44 -17.45 -13.76 21.05
N ALA A 45 -17.78 -14.43 22.15
CA ALA A 45 -18.61 -15.61 22.09
C ALA A 45 -19.92 -15.16 21.46
N ALA A 46 -20.10 -15.48 20.18
CA ALA A 46 -21.38 -15.36 19.52
C ALA A 46 -22.36 -16.23 20.31
N GLY A 47 -23.23 -15.58 21.08
CA GLY A 47 -24.43 -16.26 21.57
C GLY A 47 -25.23 -16.74 20.35
N PRO A 48 -25.88 -17.91 20.41
CA PRO A 48 -26.74 -18.40 19.35
C PRO A 48 -28.08 -17.67 19.43
N GLU A 49 -28.06 -16.36 19.23
CA GLU A 49 -29.25 -15.54 19.00
C GLU A 49 -29.14 -15.08 17.56
N GLY A 50 -29.76 -15.85 16.67
CA GLY A 50 -29.92 -15.53 15.27
C GLY A 50 -30.73 -14.25 15.12
N SER A 51 -30.04 -13.10 15.20
CA SER A 51 -30.52 -11.90 14.53
C SER A 51 -30.08 -12.04 13.07
N GLU A 52 -31.01 -12.48 12.23
CA GLU A 52 -30.97 -12.27 10.79
C GLU A 52 -30.95 -10.76 10.54
N THR A 53 -29.83 -10.10 10.81
CA THR A 53 -29.61 -8.77 10.27
C THR A 53 -29.59 -8.95 8.77
N PRO A 54 -30.45 -8.25 8.00
CA PRO A 54 -30.46 -8.36 6.56
C PRO A 54 -29.03 -8.16 6.06
N THR A 55 -28.64 -8.95 5.07
CA THR A 55 -27.33 -8.97 4.39
C THR A 55 -27.08 -7.65 3.65
N ILE A 56 -27.15 -6.53 4.36
CA ILE A 56 -26.90 -5.20 3.85
C ILE A 56 -25.39 -5.05 3.75
N ALA A 57 -24.91 -4.71 2.56
CA ALA A 57 -23.49 -4.57 2.32
C ALA A 57 -22.84 -3.60 3.32
N ARG A 58 -21.68 -4.00 3.86
CA ARG A 58 -21.03 -3.30 4.98
C ARG A 58 -20.64 -1.86 4.66
N TRP A 59 -20.45 -1.56 3.38
CA TRP A 59 -20.12 -0.22 2.91
C TRP A 59 -21.32 0.76 2.99
N LYS A 60 -22.56 0.25 2.98
CA LYS A 60 -23.79 1.05 2.90
C LYS A 60 -24.23 1.58 4.26
N VAL A 61 -24.10 0.78 5.31
CA VAL A 61 -24.63 1.09 6.64
C VAL A 61 -23.52 1.08 7.70
N THR A 62 -23.55 2.08 8.57
CA THR A 62 -22.71 2.11 9.77
C THR A 62 -23.37 1.30 10.89
N PRO A 63 -22.64 0.38 11.56
CA PRO A 63 -23.19 -0.42 12.65
C PRO A 63 -23.83 0.45 13.75
N PRO A 64 -25.06 0.14 14.21
CA PRO A 64 -25.80 1.00 15.14
C PRO A 64 -25.09 1.16 16.48
N ALA A 65 -24.43 0.10 16.98
CA ALA A 65 -23.66 0.14 18.22
C ALA A 65 -22.47 1.13 18.19
N MET A 66 -22.00 1.51 17.00
CA MET A 66 -20.91 2.48 16.84
C MET A 66 -21.41 3.92 16.71
N LYS A 67 -22.72 4.14 16.57
CA LYS A 67 -23.31 5.48 16.45
C LYS A 67 -23.43 6.12 17.83
N ALA A 68 -23.01 7.37 17.94
CA ALA A 68 -23.25 8.16 19.13
C ALA A 68 -24.73 8.59 19.15
N PRO A 69 -25.38 8.63 20.33
CA PRO A 69 -26.78 9.07 20.44
C PRO A 69 -26.95 10.54 20.08
N VAL A 70 -25.96 11.38 20.39
CA VAL A 70 -25.94 12.83 20.12
C VAL A 70 -24.57 13.23 19.60
N ARG A 71 -24.53 14.22 18.70
CA ARG A 71 -23.29 14.83 18.20
C ARG A 71 -22.67 15.70 19.30
N LEU A 72 -21.43 15.40 19.69
CA LEU A 72 -20.69 16.18 20.71
C LEU A 72 -19.94 17.39 20.14
N ARG A 73 -19.65 17.39 18.83
CA ARG A 73 -18.87 18.44 18.14
C ARG A 73 -19.55 18.84 16.83
N GLY A 74 -19.43 20.12 16.49
CA GLY A 74 -20.03 20.73 15.30
C GLY A 74 -21.45 21.22 15.56
N SER A 75 -21.83 22.33 14.93
CA SER A 75 -23.22 22.77 14.93
C SER A 75 -24.07 21.85 14.03
N PRO A 76 -25.32 21.57 14.42
CA PRO A 76 -26.23 20.77 13.60
C PRO A 76 -26.52 21.42 12.23
N ASP A 77 -26.35 22.74 12.13
CA ASP A 77 -26.64 23.52 10.92
C ASP A 77 -25.58 23.36 9.82
N VAL A 78 -24.39 22.84 10.15
CA VAL A 78 -23.34 22.65 9.16
C VAL A 78 -23.67 21.41 8.31
N PRO A 79 -23.91 21.57 6.99
CA PRO A 79 -24.34 20.46 6.14
C PRO A 79 -23.26 19.38 6.09
N GLU A 80 -23.62 18.13 5.81
CA GLU A 80 -22.62 17.07 5.60
C GLU A 80 -21.90 17.27 4.27
N PHE A 81 -20.64 16.86 4.19
CA PHE A 81 -19.93 16.87 2.91
C PHE A 81 -20.57 15.83 1.98
N PRO A 82 -20.93 16.17 0.73
CA PRO A 82 -21.58 15.24 -0.18
C PRO A 82 -20.63 14.10 -0.55
N VAL A 83 -21.09 12.86 -0.41
CA VAL A 83 -20.31 11.65 -0.70
C VAL A 83 -21.12 10.72 -1.60
N ASN A 84 -20.45 10.07 -2.55
CA ASN A 84 -21.08 9.14 -3.48
C ASN A 84 -21.65 7.90 -2.77
N SER A 85 -22.89 7.56 -3.12
CA SER A 85 -23.60 6.35 -2.67
C SER A 85 -23.95 5.40 -3.82
N ASP A 86 -23.78 5.82 -5.07
CA ASP A 86 -24.24 5.09 -6.24
C ASP A 86 -23.17 4.11 -6.76
N PRO A 87 -23.49 2.81 -6.89
CA PRO A 87 -22.55 1.79 -7.36
C PRO A 87 -22.20 1.96 -8.85
N ASN A 88 -23.14 2.44 -9.67
CA ASN A 88 -22.91 2.62 -11.10
C ASN A 88 -21.77 3.61 -11.40
N ILE A 89 -21.64 4.66 -10.60
CA ILE A 89 -20.57 5.68 -10.75
C ILE A 89 -19.21 5.05 -10.38
N LEU A 90 -19.19 4.18 -9.37
CA LEU A 90 -18.01 3.43 -8.97
C LEU A 90 -17.56 2.47 -10.06
N ASP A 91 -18.48 1.72 -10.64
CA ASP A 91 -18.19 0.75 -11.71
C ASP A 91 -17.65 1.45 -12.97
N GLN A 92 -18.20 2.62 -13.32
CA GLN A 92 -17.66 3.46 -14.39
C GLN A 92 -16.22 3.91 -14.12
N PHE A 93 -15.87 4.22 -12.86
CA PHE A 93 -14.49 4.54 -12.49
C PHE A 93 -13.55 3.34 -12.73
N TYR A 94 -13.94 2.13 -12.30
CA TYR A 94 -13.11 0.94 -12.53
C TYR A 94 -12.94 0.61 -14.01
N LEU A 95 -13.97 0.81 -14.84
CA LEU A 95 -13.86 0.64 -16.28
C LEU A 95 -12.90 1.64 -16.92
N ARG A 96 -12.87 2.89 -16.45
CA ARG A 96 -11.93 3.92 -16.96
C ARG A 96 -10.49 3.62 -16.57
N MET A 97 -10.27 3.15 -15.34
CA MET A 97 -8.91 2.94 -14.82
C MET A 97 -8.31 1.59 -15.22
N LEU A 98 -9.09 0.50 -15.13
CA LEU A 98 -8.61 -0.86 -15.39
C LEU A 98 -8.93 -1.36 -16.81
N GLY A 99 -9.74 -0.61 -17.56
CA GLY A 99 -10.14 -0.97 -18.92
C GLY A 99 -11.32 -1.95 -18.99
N PRO A 100 -11.50 -2.64 -20.13
CA PRO A 100 -12.63 -3.52 -20.38
C PRO A 100 -12.68 -4.66 -19.36
N GLY A 101 -13.81 -4.79 -18.65
CA GLY A 101 -13.97 -5.83 -17.62
C GLY A 101 -13.37 -5.48 -16.25
N GLY A 102 -12.79 -4.29 -16.08
CA GLY A 102 -12.28 -3.79 -14.80
C GLY A 102 -13.29 -3.83 -13.66
N ASP A 103 -14.56 -3.60 -13.99
CA ASP A 103 -15.70 -3.70 -13.07
C ASP A 103 -15.84 -5.08 -12.40
N LYS A 104 -15.48 -6.16 -13.09
CA LYS A 104 -15.61 -7.54 -12.58
C LYS A 104 -14.33 -8.04 -11.91
N MET A 105 -13.27 -7.22 -11.88
CA MET A 105 -11.99 -7.61 -11.28
C MET A 105 -12.05 -7.65 -9.76
N LEU A 106 -12.86 -6.80 -9.13
CA LEU A 106 -12.96 -6.73 -7.68
C LEU A 106 -14.37 -7.04 -7.20
N THR A 107 -14.48 -7.65 -6.03
CA THR A 107 -15.77 -7.79 -5.34
C THR A 107 -16.34 -6.41 -4.95
N GLU A 108 -17.67 -6.28 -4.93
CA GLU A 108 -18.33 -4.98 -4.67
C GLU A 108 -17.90 -4.35 -3.34
N GLU A 109 -17.75 -5.16 -2.29
CA GLU A 109 -17.30 -4.66 -0.99
C GLU A 109 -15.88 -4.11 -1.04
N VAL A 110 -14.97 -4.80 -1.73
CA VAL A 110 -13.58 -4.38 -1.86
C VAL A 110 -13.47 -3.14 -2.73
N LYS A 111 -14.28 -3.00 -3.78
CA LYS A 111 -14.35 -1.76 -4.56
C LYS A 111 -14.60 -0.55 -3.66
N TRP A 112 -15.66 -0.60 -2.86
CA TRP A 112 -15.97 0.48 -1.93
C TRP A 112 -14.89 0.69 -0.87
N GLN A 113 -14.28 -0.39 -0.38
CA GLN A 113 -13.20 -0.28 0.60
C GLN A 113 -11.99 0.46 0.03
N THR A 114 -11.61 0.24 -1.23
CA THR A 114 -10.44 0.89 -1.85
C THR A 114 -10.64 2.39 -2.07
N VAL A 115 -11.88 2.83 -2.30
CA VAL A 115 -12.24 4.23 -2.55
C VAL A 115 -12.62 4.98 -1.27
N THR A 116 -12.74 4.27 -0.13
CA THR A 116 -13.07 4.88 1.17
C THR A 116 -11.81 5.24 1.95
N HIS A 117 -11.66 6.52 2.29
CA HIS A 117 -10.58 7.04 3.11
C HIS A 117 -10.91 6.97 4.61
N LYS A 118 -9.88 6.92 5.46
CA LYS A 118 -10.01 6.85 6.93
C LYS A 118 -10.79 8.00 7.56
N SER A 119 -10.78 9.19 6.94
CA SER A 119 -11.53 10.35 7.44
C SER A 119 -13.05 10.20 7.28
N PHE A 120 -13.51 9.28 6.43
CA PHE A 120 -14.93 9.01 6.25
C PHE A 120 -15.51 8.22 7.42
N ASP A 121 -16.63 8.70 7.98
CA ASP A 121 -17.33 8.08 9.12
C ASP A 121 -16.39 7.67 10.26
N GLN A 122 -15.33 8.46 10.51
CA GLN A 122 -14.30 8.19 11.52
C GLN A 122 -13.64 6.79 11.40
N GLY A 123 -13.59 6.24 10.18
CA GLY A 123 -13.03 4.91 9.93
C GLY A 123 -13.86 3.76 10.51
N ARG A 124 -15.15 3.98 10.82
CA ARG A 124 -16.06 2.91 11.28
C ARG A 124 -16.36 1.88 10.19
N ARG A 125 -16.32 2.30 8.93
CA ARG A 125 -16.41 1.43 7.76
C ARG A 125 -15.01 1.03 7.29
N GLY A 126 -14.93 -0.02 6.48
CA GLY A 126 -13.67 -0.45 5.87
C GLY A 126 -13.03 0.69 5.07
N PHE A 127 -11.76 0.97 5.33
CA PHE A 127 -10.99 2.02 4.64
C PHE A 127 -9.71 1.44 4.02
N ASN A 128 -9.12 2.23 3.15
CA ASN A 128 -8.12 1.80 2.18
C ASN A 128 -6.65 1.83 2.64
N GLU A 129 -6.35 2.19 3.88
CA GLU A 129 -4.98 2.45 4.37
C GLU A 129 -4.04 1.24 4.16
N ARG A 130 -4.45 0.03 4.56
CA ARG A 130 -3.61 -1.18 4.40
C ARG A 130 -3.42 -1.60 2.94
N LEU A 131 -4.48 -1.49 2.13
CA LEU A 131 -4.44 -1.80 0.70
C LEU A 131 -3.50 -0.82 -0.01
N SER A 132 -3.57 0.47 0.35
CA SER A 132 -2.71 1.50 -0.21
C SER A 132 -1.23 1.28 0.11
N TYR A 133 -0.93 0.80 1.33
CA TYR A 133 0.45 0.48 1.70
C TYR A 133 1.02 -0.62 0.80
N LEU A 134 0.28 -1.70 0.58
CA LEU A 134 0.71 -2.79 -0.30
C LEU A 134 0.86 -2.32 -1.75
N GLY A 135 -0.15 -1.63 -2.28
CA GLY A 135 -0.11 -1.15 -3.66
C GLY A 135 1.01 -0.14 -3.91
N LYS A 136 1.35 0.70 -2.92
CA LYS A 136 2.51 1.60 -3.00
C LYS A 136 3.80 0.82 -3.23
N GLN A 137 4.00 -0.29 -2.51
CA GLN A 137 5.20 -1.12 -2.69
C GLN A 137 5.25 -1.75 -4.08
N ILE A 138 4.12 -2.24 -4.59
CA ILE A 138 4.03 -2.85 -5.93
C ILE A 138 4.35 -1.81 -7.01
N VAL A 139 3.71 -0.65 -6.97
CA VAL A 139 3.94 0.42 -7.96
C VAL A 139 5.38 0.91 -7.91
N GLN A 140 5.94 1.07 -6.71
CA GLN A 140 7.33 1.48 -6.55
C GLN A 140 8.32 0.45 -7.10
N LEU A 141 8.06 -0.84 -6.92
CA LEU A 141 8.87 -1.91 -7.49
C LEU A 141 8.76 -1.92 -9.01
N GLN A 142 7.55 -1.84 -9.56
CA GLN A 142 7.34 -1.83 -11.00
C GLN A 142 7.98 -0.59 -11.65
N ALA A 143 7.91 0.58 -11.00
CA ALA A 143 8.61 1.77 -11.48
C ALA A 143 10.13 1.56 -11.53
N SER A 144 10.73 0.96 -10.50
CA SER A 144 12.16 0.62 -10.49
C SER A 144 12.52 -0.37 -11.59
N LEU A 145 11.70 -1.39 -11.82
CA LEU A 145 11.90 -2.35 -12.92
C LEU A 145 11.80 -1.68 -14.29
N SER A 146 10.80 -0.83 -14.51
CA SER A 146 10.65 -0.08 -15.76
C SER A 146 11.82 0.89 -16.00
N LEU A 147 12.37 1.50 -14.95
CA LEU A 147 13.58 2.31 -15.07
C LEU A 147 14.78 1.48 -15.53
N LEU A 148 14.99 0.30 -14.94
CA LEU A 148 16.04 -0.63 -15.37
C LEU A 148 15.84 -1.10 -16.82
N GLU A 149 14.61 -1.42 -17.22
CA GLU A 149 14.29 -1.83 -18.59
C GLU A 149 14.56 -0.68 -19.60
N SER A 150 14.23 0.56 -19.24
CA SER A 150 14.48 1.76 -20.07
C SER A 150 15.95 2.19 -20.11
N SER A 151 16.76 1.79 -19.12
CA SER A 151 18.13 2.27 -18.91
C SER A 151 19.16 1.79 -19.93
N SER A 152 18.82 0.81 -20.78
CA SER A 152 19.74 0.23 -21.75
C SER A 152 20.30 1.23 -22.78
N SER A 153 19.82 2.48 -22.80
CA SER A 153 20.23 3.52 -23.76
C SER A 153 20.89 4.76 -23.14
N ALA A 154 20.90 4.93 -21.81
CA ALA A 154 21.42 6.13 -21.16
C ALA A 154 22.47 5.77 -20.10
N SER A 155 23.74 5.72 -20.49
CA SER A 155 24.84 5.71 -19.52
C SER A 155 24.81 7.02 -18.74
N PRO A 156 24.64 7.00 -17.40
CA PRO A 156 24.75 8.23 -16.64
C PRO A 156 26.15 8.81 -16.81
N GLU A 157 26.23 10.13 -16.81
CA GLU A 157 27.50 10.86 -16.79
C GLU A 157 28.30 10.37 -15.57
N LYS A 158 29.42 9.68 -15.82
CA LYS A 158 30.25 9.08 -14.78
C LYS A 158 30.74 10.22 -13.88
N LEU A 159 30.14 10.38 -12.70
CA LEU A 159 30.64 11.31 -11.70
C LEU A 159 32.07 10.89 -11.36
N GLU A 160 33.01 11.83 -11.48
CA GLU A 160 34.39 11.57 -11.13
C GLU A 160 34.48 11.33 -9.62
N ASP A 161 34.99 10.15 -9.24
CA ASP A 161 35.19 9.82 -7.83
C ASP A 161 36.27 10.74 -7.23
N PRO A 162 36.02 11.42 -6.10
CA PRO A 162 37.02 12.28 -5.45
C PRO A 162 38.34 11.59 -5.09
N TYR A 163 38.33 10.26 -4.98
CA TYR A 163 39.51 9.45 -4.65
C TYR A 163 40.13 8.75 -5.87
N GLY A 164 39.66 9.05 -7.09
CA GLY A 164 40.18 8.49 -8.33
C GLY A 164 40.01 6.97 -8.46
N ARG A 165 39.05 6.38 -7.76
CA ARG A 165 38.79 4.93 -7.83
C ARG A 165 37.98 4.61 -9.08
N THR A 166 38.25 3.46 -9.68
CA THR A 166 37.44 2.90 -10.76
C THR A 166 36.34 2.03 -10.19
N ALA A 167 35.10 2.25 -10.61
CA ALA A 167 33.96 1.41 -10.22
C ALA A 167 34.11 0.00 -10.81
N PHE A 168 33.60 -1.01 -10.10
CA PHE A 168 33.59 -2.38 -10.59
C PHE A 168 32.55 -2.54 -11.71
N GLU A 169 33.01 -2.89 -12.91
CA GLU A 169 32.15 -3.07 -14.08
C GLU A 169 31.71 -4.53 -14.21
N HIS A 170 30.39 -4.78 -14.13
CA HIS A 170 29.80 -6.09 -14.32
C HIS A 170 28.47 -5.96 -15.09
N PRO A 171 28.13 -6.87 -16.02
CA PRO A 171 26.90 -6.77 -16.81
C PRO A 171 25.63 -6.61 -15.97
N SER A 172 25.54 -7.30 -14.83
CA SER A 172 24.38 -7.19 -13.92
C SER A 172 24.30 -5.89 -13.12
N LEU A 173 25.37 -5.08 -13.09
CA LEU A 173 25.38 -3.78 -12.41
C LEU A 173 25.09 -2.62 -13.37
N GLN A 174 25.05 -2.88 -14.68
CA GLN A 174 24.73 -1.88 -15.68
C GLN A 174 23.29 -1.36 -15.47
N GLY A 175 23.13 -0.03 -15.49
CA GLY A 175 21.83 0.63 -15.34
C GLY A 175 21.33 0.78 -13.89
N LEU A 176 22.01 0.19 -12.90
CA LEU A 176 21.61 0.29 -11.49
C LEU A 176 21.72 1.73 -10.95
N ASP A 177 22.65 2.51 -11.49
CA ASP A 177 22.89 3.92 -11.13
C ASP A 177 21.67 4.82 -11.36
N ILE A 178 20.72 4.40 -12.21
CA ILE A 178 19.48 5.15 -12.48
C ILE A 178 18.46 4.96 -11.35
N LEU A 179 18.61 3.95 -10.49
CA LEU A 179 17.68 3.65 -9.40
C LEU A 179 17.77 4.58 -8.18
N THR A 180 18.50 5.69 -8.28
CA THR A 180 18.58 6.71 -7.23
C THR A 180 17.18 7.14 -6.77
N GLU A 181 17.04 7.38 -5.46
CA GLU A 181 15.77 7.76 -4.84
C GLU A 181 15.15 9.00 -5.51
N ASP A 182 15.98 9.96 -5.93
CA ASP A 182 15.55 11.16 -6.64
C ASP A 182 14.91 10.85 -7.99
N ASN A 183 15.49 9.93 -8.78
CA ASN A 183 14.91 9.51 -10.06
C ASN A 183 13.57 8.81 -9.86
N LYS A 184 13.48 7.96 -8.82
CA LYS A 184 12.26 7.25 -8.46
C LYS A 184 11.15 8.21 -8.03
N ASN A 185 11.48 9.15 -7.14
CA ASN A 185 10.54 10.15 -6.63
C ASN A 185 10.10 11.10 -7.76
N MET A 186 11.03 11.59 -8.59
CA MET A 186 10.73 12.48 -9.72
C MET A 186 9.71 11.87 -10.70
N ARG A 187 9.80 10.55 -10.92
CA ARG A 187 8.93 9.83 -11.85
C ARG A 187 7.60 9.42 -11.21
N VAL A 188 7.61 8.96 -9.95
CA VAL A 188 6.40 8.54 -9.19
C VAL A 188 6.05 9.60 -8.14
N ASN A 189 5.95 10.85 -8.57
CA ASN A 189 5.62 11.97 -7.69
C ASN A 189 4.15 11.94 -7.29
N ARG A 190 3.86 12.35 -6.05
CA ARG A 190 2.49 12.41 -5.52
C ARG A 190 1.59 13.33 -6.35
N THR A 191 2.11 14.45 -6.81
CA THR A 191 1.37 15.42 -7.65
C THR A 191 0.92 14.79 -8.98
N LYS A 192 1.85 14.15 -9.70
CA LYS A 192 1.56 13.43 -10.96
C LYS A 192 0.51 12.33 -10.78
N LEU A 193 0.59 11.58 -9.67
CA LEU A 193 -0.40 10.56 -9.36
C LEU A 193 -1.77 11.16 -8.99
N ALA A 194 -1.80 12.31 -8.32
CA ALA A 194 -3.05 13.02 -8.05
C ALA A 194 -3.68 13.56 -9.34
N GLU A 195 -2.89 14.11 -10.25
CA GLU A 195 -3.33 14.53 -11.59
C GLU A 195 -3.91 13.34 -12.38
N LEU A 196 -3.22 12.20 -12.36
CA LEU A 196 -3.70 10.95 -12.97
C LEU A 196 -5.02 10.46 -12.34
N ALA A 197 -5.16 10.58 -11.02
CA ALA A 197 -6.42 10.26 -10.33
C ALA A 197 -7.57 11.17 -10.80
N GLN A 198 -7.28 12.45 -11.00
CA GLN A 198 -8.24 13.42 -11.52
C GLN A 198 -8.63 13.10 -12.96
N GLN A 199 -7.69 12.66 -13.80
CA GLN A 199 -7.98 12.20 -15.17
C GLN A 199 -8.96 11.01 -15.17
N TYR A 200 -8.84 10.08 -14.22
CA TYR A 200 -9.81 8.99 -14.03
C TYR A 200 -11.12 9.42 -13.35
N LYS A 201 -11.26 10.69 -12.97
CA LYS A 201 -12.39 11.27 -12.22
C LYS A 201 -12.61 10.59 -10.85
N LEU A 202 -11.54 10.17 -10.19
CA LEU A 202 -11.61 9.51 -8.89
C LEU A 202 -12.23 10.41 -7.80
N GLN A 203 -12.08 11.73 -7.93
CA GLN A 203 -12.65 12.71 -6.99
C GLN A 203 -14.18 12.61 -6.85
N GLU A 204 -14.89 12.22 -7.90
CA GLU A 204 -16.36 12.08 -7.88
C GLU A 204 -16.82 10.86 -7.06
N VAL A 205 -15.97 9.85 -6.95
CA VAL A 205 -16.30 8.55 -6.35
C VAL A 205 -15.74 8.43 -4.92
N LEU A 206 -14.67 9.15 -4.63
CA LEU A 206 -13.93 9.12 -3.38
C LEU A 206 -14.81 9.43 -2.16
N ARG A 207 -14.80 8.52 -1.17
CA ARG A 207 -15.50 8.72 0.10
C ARG A 207 -14.53 9.22 1.15
N TRP A 208 -14.59 10.51 1.43
CA TRP A 208 -13.72 11.16 2.42
C TRP A 208 -14.40 12.40 3.00
N VAL A 209 -13.83 12.93 4.07
CA VAL A 209 -14.23 14.21 4.67
C VAL A 209 -13.02 15.15 4.64
N PRO A 210 -13.10 16.30 3.92
CA PRO A 210 -12.02 17.30 3.90
C PRO A 210 -11.96 18.09 5.20
N ARG A 211 -10.76 18.58 5.54
CA ARG A 211 -10.55 19.47 6.70
C ARG A 211 -11.18 20.85 6.47
N TYR A 212 -10.96 21.41 5.28
CA TYR A 212 -11.48 22.69 4.81
C TYR A 212 -12.36 22.44 3.59
N ARG A 213 -13.64 22.81 3.68
CA ARG A 213 -14.60 22.54 2.59
C ARG A 213 -14.43 23.46 1.40
N ASN A 214 -13.98 24.69 1.66
CA ASN A 214 -13.77 25.71 0.65
C ASN A 214 -12.43 25.52 -0.08
N ASP A 215 -11.50 24.79 0.53
CA ASP A 215 -10.17 24.52 -0.04
C ASP A 215 -9.82 23.03 0.12
N LEU A 216 -10.10 22.27 -0.93
CA LEU A 216 -9.83 20.83 -0.97
C LEU A 216 -8.33 20.53 -1.10
N ALA A 217 -7.57 21.40 -1.75
CA ALA A 217 -6.14 21.23 -1.93
C ALA A 217 -5.41 21.34 -0.58
N ALA A 218 -5.70 22.39 0.19
CA ALA A 218 -5.17 22.55 1.56
C ALA A 218 -5.65 21.45 2.53
N SER A 219 -6.76 20.79 2.20
CA SER A 219 -7.28 19.63 2.95
C SER A 219 -6.53 18.33 2.69
N GLY A 220 -5.57 18.32 1.75
CA GLY A 220 -4.77 17.14 1.42
C GLY A 220 -5.42 16.23 0.39
N LEU A 221 -6.25 16.76 -0.51
CA LEU A 221 -6.91 15.97 -1.57
C LEU A 221 -5.92 15.10 -2.36
N GLU A 222 -4.74 15.62 -2.70
CA GLU A 222 -3.70 14.86 -3.41
C GLU A 222 -3.31 13.56 -2.68
N VAL A 223 -3.16 13.64 -1.35
CA VAL A 223 -2.79 12.48 -0.53
C VAL A 223 -3.89 11.43 -0.58
N VAL A 224 -5.14 11.87 -0.50
CA VAL A 224 -6.27 10.95 -0.50
C VAL A 224 -6.46 10.30 -1.87
N LEU A 225 -6.31 11.06 -2.95
CA LEU A 225 -6.37 10.55 -4.33
C LEU A 225 -5.27 9.53 -4.62
N THR A 226 -4.02 9.86 -4.28
CA THR A 226 -2.89 8.94 -4.48
C THR A 226 -3.03 7.67 -3.65
N GLN A 227 -3.47 7.79 -2.40
CA GLN A 227 -3.74 6.65 -1.53
C GLN A 227 -4.81 5.71 -2.14
N ALA A 228 -5.87 6.27 -2.73
CA ALA A 228 -6.93 5.50 -3.36
C ALA A 228 -6.47 4.76 -4.63
N ILE A 229 -5.63 5.37 -5.48
CA ILE A 229 -5.02 4.65 -6.63
C ILE A 229 -4.20 3.45 -6.12
N TYR A 230 -3.31 3.68 -5.15
CA TYR A 230 -2.51 2.60 -4.60
C TYR A 230 -3.38 1.51 -3.99
N ALA A 231 -4.47 1.87 -3.33
CA ALA A 231 -5.37 0.90 -2.74
C ALA A 231 -6.01 -0.02 -3.77
N VAL A 232 -6.36 0.46 -4.96
CA VAL A 232 -6.91 -0.39 -6.01
C VAL A 232 -5.88 -1.42 -6.47
N VAL A 233 -4.63 -1.01 -6.73
CA VAL A 233 -3.56 -1.96 -7.10
C VAL A 233 -3.33 -3.00 -6.00
N GLY A 234 -3.32 -2.57 -4.73
CA GLY A 234 -3.19 -3.47 -3.58
C GLY A 234 -4.35 -4.45 -3.45
N ALA A 235 -5.57 -4.03 -3.76
CA ALA A 235 -6.74 -4.92 -3.78
C ALA A 235 -6.66 -5.96 -4.90
N VAL A 236 -6.29 -5.53 -6.10
CA VAL A 236 -6.09 -6.44 -7.25
C VAL A 236 -5.02 -7.49 -6.93
N ALA A 237 -3.94 -7.09 -6.26
CA ALA A 237 -2.88 -8.02 -5.87
C ALA A 237 -3.35 -9.12 -4.91
N LEU A 238 -4.29 -8.80 -4.01
CA LEU A 238 -4.84 -9.76 -3.05
C LEU A 238 -5.95 -10.64 -3.64
N GLU A 239 -6.80 -10.11 -4.52
CA GLU A 239 -7.90 -10.88 -5.12
C GLU A 239 -7.49 -11.70 -6.36
N LYS A 240 -6.61 -11.16 -7.21
CA LYS A 240 -6.23 -11.76 -8.50
C LYS A 240 -4.77 -12.20 -8.57
N GLY A 241 -3.95 -11.81 -7.59
CA GLY A 241 -2.54 -12.19 -7.51
C GLY A 241 -1.58 -11.15 -8.11
N GLY A 242 -0.29 -11.39 -7.86
CA GLY A 242 0.77 -10.43 -8.20
C GLY A 242 0.99 -10.20 -9.70
N ALA A 243 0.80 -11.23 -10.55
CA ALA A 243 1.01 -11.10 -11.99
C ALA A 243 0.04 -10.08 -12.61
N VAL A 244 -1.26 -10.22 -12.32
CA VAL A 244 -2.30 -9.28 -12.79
C VAL A 244 -2.08 -7.90 -12.19
N ALA A 245 -1.72 -7.80 -10.91
CA ALA A 245 -1.45 -6.51 -10.28
C ALA A 245 -0.23 -5.78 -10.88
N ASN A 246 0.79 -6.51 -11.31
CA ASN A 246 1.96 -5.95 -11.99
C ASN A 246 1.56 -5.39 -13.37
N GLN A 247 0.75 -6.12 -14.14
CA GLN A 247 0.21 -5.66 -15.42
C GLN A 247 -0.64 -4.41 -15.23
N VAL A 248 -1.58 -4.42 -14.27
CA VAL A 248 -2.40 -3.26 -13.92
C VAL A 248 -1.54 -2.06 -13.52
N ALA A 249 -0.56 -2.22 -12.63
CA ALA A 249 0.32 -1.11 -12.23
C ALA A 249 1.09 -0.52 -13.42
N ARG A 250 1.55 -1.37 -14.35
CA ARG A 250 2.22 -0.94 -15.58
C ARG A 250 1.27 -0.19 -16.52
N ASP A 251 0.10 -0.72 -16.79
CA ASP A 251 -0.83 -0.20 -17.79
C ASP A 251 -1.64 1.01 -17.30
N SER A 252 -2.11 0.98 -16.05
CA SER A 252 -3.00 2.00 -15.50
C SER A 252 -2.27 3.13 -14.76
N ILE A 253 -0.98 2.96 -14.42
CA ILE A 253 -0.20 3.98 -13.71
C ILE A 253 1.06 4.37 -14.48
N LEU A 254 1.96 3.42 -14.73
CA LEU A 254 3.28 3.77 -15.29
C LEU A 254 3.20 4.25 -16.74
N LYS A 255 2.39 3.60 -17.57
CA LYS A 255 2.22 4.00 -18.99
C LYS A 255 1.63 5.41 -19.14
N PRO A 256 0.54 5.80 -18.44
CA PRO A 256 0.06 7.19 -18.45
C PRO A 256 1.07 8.22 -17.92
N LEU A 257 1.97 7.80 -17.01
CA LEU A 257 3.04 8.66 -16.49
C LEU A 257 4.25 8.78 -17.43
N GLY A 258 4.21 8.13 -18.60
CA GLY A 258 5.26 8.21 -19.62
C GLY A 258 6.47 7.31 -19.35
N PHE A 259 6.28 6.18 -18.67
CA PHE A 259 7.29 5.13 -18.63
C PHE A 259 7.24 4.30 -19.92
N ASP A 260 8.41 4.01 -20.49
CA ASP A 260 8.56 3.03 -21.57
C ASP A 260 8.42 1.62 -20.96
N VAL A 261 7.18 1.21 -20.77
CA VAL A 261 6.88 -0.14 -20.28
C VAL A 261 7.13 -1.12 -21.42
N GLY A 262 8.22 -1.89 -21.33
CA GLY A 262 8.39 -3.07 -22.16
C GLY A 262 7.23 -4.04 -21.94
N MET A 263 6.65 -4.55 -23.02
CA MET A 263 5.58 -5.57 -22.95
C MET A 263 6.01 -6.71 -22.02
N PRO A 264 5.10 -7.25 -21.19
CA PRO A 264 5.41 -8.38 -20.32
C PRO A 264 6.00 -9.53 -21.15
N ARG A 265 7.14 -10.06 -20.72
CA ARG A 265 7.80 -11.23 -21.32
C ARG A 265 7.02 -12.52 -20.99
N GLU A 266 5.74 -12.58 -21.36
CA GLU A 266 4.90 -13.79 -21.26
C GLU A 266 4.83 -14.57 -22.58
N THR A 267 5.74 -14.30 -23.52
CA THR A 267 5.88 -15.04 -24.79
C THR A 267 7.29 -15.59 -25.00
N LEU A 268 7.89 -16.23 -23.99
CA LEU A 268 9.01 -17.15 -24.13
C LEU A 268 8.77 -18.40 -23.27
#